data_AF-A0A3A0AWM6-F1
#
_entry.id   AF-A0A3A0AWM6-F1
#
_cell.length_a   1.000
_cell.length_b   1.000
_cell.length_c   1.000
_cell.angle_alpha   90.00
_cell.angle_beta   90.00
_cell.angle_gamma   90.00
#
_symmetry.space_group_name_H-M   'P 1'
#
loop_
_entity.id
_entity.type
_entity.pdbx_description
1 polymer ?
#
loop_
_entity_poly.entity_id
_entity_poly.type
_entity_poly.pdbx_seq_one_letter_code
_entity_poly.pdbx_strand_id
1 'polypeptide(L)'
;ASQGCMVVQGNEIIRAYAPKVKTVDASGAGATFSSGFIYGYLNGWSLEDSVRFAIAAASLKVTRSGLEMFPVREIKGLAHTVRVERMQFRDNQFVKIREMFQLPEEHLLSANPLVKETRKLAAKILPKRKTERRKIKKSLVE
;
A
#
# COMPACT_ATOMS: atom_id res chain seq x y z
N ALA A 1 -12.31 -10.42 11.79
CA ALA A 1 -12.02 -9.03 11.40
C ALA A 1 -12.61 -7.97 12.36
N SER A 2 -12.92 -8.30 13.62
CA SER A 2 -13.53 -7.38 14.59
C SER A 2 -12.62 -6.27 15.11
N GLN A 3 -11.32 -6.33 14.81
CA GLN A 3 -10.32 -5.34 15.22
C GLN A 3 -10.19 -4.17 14.23
N GLY A 4 -10.83 -4.29 13.06
CA GLY A 4 -10.71 -3.35 11.95
C GLY A 4 -9.56 -3.68 11.00
N CYS A 5 -8.93 -2.65 10.45
CA CYS A 5 -7.88 -2.79 9.45
C CYS A 5 -6.76 -1.76 9.60
N MET A 6 -5.66 -2.02 8.91
CA MET A 6 -4.53 -1.10 8.80
C MET A 6 -4.20 -0.94 7.32
N VAL A 7 -4.06 0.31 6.89
CA VAL A 7 -3.72 0.67 5.51
C VAL A 7 -2.39 1.40 5.55
N VAL A 8 -1.50 1.05 4.62
CA VAL A 8 -0.14 1.62 4.54
C VAL A 8 0.08 2.12 3.12
N GLN A 9 0.44 3.40 2.98
CA GLN A 9 0.81 4.02 1.72
C GLN A 9 2.06 4.88 1.91
N GLY A 10 3.18 4.42 1.36
CA GLY A 10 4.48 5.07 1.60
C GLY A 10 4.81 5.09 3.08
N ASN A 11 4.96 6.29 3.65
CA ASN A 11 5.22 6.50 5.08
C ASN A 11 3.95 6.70 5.90
N GLU A 12 2.77 6.78 5.26
CA GLU A 12 1.50 6.94 5.96
C GLU A 12 0.93 5.59 6.36
N ILE A 13 0.51 5.47 7.61
CA ILE A 13 -0.15 4.30 8.16
C ILE A 13 -1.44 4.77 8.82
N ILE A 14 -2.56 4.14 8.46
CA ILE A 14 -3.87 4.43 9.04
C ILE A 14 -4.42 3.14 9.63
N ARG A 15 -4.68 3.15 10.94
CA ARG A 15 -5.42 2.08 11.61
C ARG A 15 -6.87 2.51 11.76
N ALA A 16 -7.79 1.82 11.09
CA ALA A 16 -9.22 2.04 11.23
C ALA A 16 -9.85 0.95 12.11
N TYR A 17 -10.60 1.36 13.12
CA TYR A 17 -11.24 0.44 14.06
C TYR A 17 -12.62 0.05 13.57
N ALA A 18 -12.92 -1.25 13.57
CA ALA A 18 -14.23 -1.73 13.14
C ALA A 18 -15.33 -1.23 14.08
N PRO A 19 -16.41 -0.65 13.55
CA PRO A 19 -17.62 -0.38 14.33
C PRO A 19 -18.15 -1.65 15.01
N LYS A 20 -18.66 -1.49 16.24
CA LYS A 20 -19.35 -2.58 16.94
C LYS A 20 -20.73 -2.77 16.33
N VAL A 21 -20.97 -3.94 15.75
CA VAL A 21 -22.24 -4.32 15.12
C VAL A 21 -22.64 -5.73 15.54
N LYS A 22 -23.94 -6.05 15.47
CA LYS A 22 -24.43 -7.42 15.66
C LYS A 22 -24.27 -8.19 14.35
N THR A 23 -23.34 -9.14 14.33
CA THR A 23 -23.10 -10.00 13.16
C THR A 23 -24.24 -11.00 12.96
N VAL A 24 -24.72 -11.11 11.72
CA VAL A 24 -25.72 -12.06 11.24
C VAL A 24 -25.11 -13.01 10.21
N ASP A 25 -24.38 -12.49 9.22
CA ASP A 25 -23.77 -13.29 8.14
C ASP A 25 -22.47 -12.63 7.64
N ALA A 26 -21.34 -13.33 7.73
CA ALA A 26 -20.04 -12.81 7.32
C ALA A 26 -19.77 -12.92 5.80
N SER A 27 -20.67 -13.56 5.05
CA SER A 27 -20.51 -13.79 3.62
C SER A 27 -20.33 -12.48 2.85
N GLY A 28 -19.29 -12.43 2.00
CA GLY A 28 -18.99 -11.27 1.16
C GLY A 28 -18.41 -10.05 1.88
N ALA A 29 -18.16 -10.08 3.20
CA ALA A 29 -17.64 -8.93 3.94
C ALA A 29 -16.27 -8.44 3.40
N GLY A 30 -15.38 -9.38 3.06
CA GLY A 30 -14.08 -9.06 2.46
C GLY A 30 -14.19 -8.44 1.07
N ALA A 31 -15.05 -9.00 0.21
CA ALA A 31 -15.33 -8.43 -1.10
C ALA A 31 -15.92 -7.02 -0.99
N THR A 32 -16.85 -6.82 -0.05
CA THR A 32 -17.44 -5.52 0.25
C THR A 32 -16.40 -4.50 0.70
N PHE A 33 -15.49 -4.91 1.59
CA PHE A 33 -14.38 -4.07 2.03
C PHE A 33 -13.51 -3.63 0.85
N SER A 34 -13.04 -4.59 0.04
CA SER A 34 -12.17 -4.31 -1.11
C SER A 34 -12.87 -3.40 -2.12
N SER A 35 -14.12 -3.68 -2.47
CA SER A 35 -14.91 -2.85 -3.38
C SER A 35 -15.13 -1.44 -2.82
N GLY A 36 -15.41 -1.32 -1.51
CA GLY A 36 -15.56 -0.02 -0.85
C GLY A 36 -14.27 0.80 -0.86
N PHE A 37 -13.12 0.15 -0.63
CA PHE A 37 -11.82 0.82 -0.68
C PHE A 37 -11.49 1.28 -2.11
N ILE A 38 -11.66 0.40 -3.10
CA ILE A 38 -11.46 0.72 -4.53
C ILE A 38 -12.39 1.86 -4.95
N TYR A 39 -13.66 1.82 -4.54
CA TYR A 39 -14.61 2.89 -4.80
C TYR A 39 -14.10 4.24 -4.28
N GLY A 40 -13.69 4.33 -3.02
CA GLY A 40 -13.13 5.58 -2.46
C GLY A 40 -11.87 6.04 -3.19
N TYR A 41 -10.95 5.11 -3.46
CA TYR A 41 -9.69 5.40 -4.16
C TYR A 41 -9.92 5.95 -5.57
N LEU A 42 -10.82 5.33 -6.36
CA LEU A 42 -11.16 5.79 -7.71
C LEU A 42 -11.88 7.14 -7.72
N ASN A 43 -12.55 7.52 -6.64
CA ASN A 43 -13.15 8.85 -6.47
C ASN A 43 -12.14 9.91 -5.98
N GLY A 44 -10.86 9.58 -5.87
CA GLY A 44 -9.82 10.51 -5.41
C GLY A 44 -9.94 10.88 -3.93
N TRP A 45 -10.57 10.03 -3.12
CA TRP A 45 -10.67 10.26 -1.68
C TRP A 45 -9.32 10.07 -1.00
N SER A 46 -9.18 10.66 0.19
CA SER A 46 -8.01 10.41 1.03
C SER A 46 -7.92 8.92 1.41
N LEU A 47 -6.73 8.49 1.82
CA LEU A 47 -6.52 7.13 2.32
C LEU A 47 -7.44 6.83 3.52
N GLU A 48 -7.62 7.83 4.39
CA GLU A 48 -8.52 7.76 5.54
C GLU A 48 -9.99 7.59 5.12
N ASP A 49 -10.48 8.44 4.21
CA ASP A 49 -11.89 8.41 3.79
C ASP A 49 -12.20 7.10 3.07
N SER A 50 -11.26 6.62 2.26
CA SER A 50 -11.36 5.34 1.55
C SER A 50 -11.45 4.17 2.53
N VAL A 51 -10.60 4.13 3.57
CA VAL A 51 -10.64 3.05 4.57
C VAL A 51 -11.85 3.15 5.49
N ARG A 52 -12.27 4.36 5.89
CA ARG A 52 -13.50 4.58 6.68
C ARG A 52 -14.74 4.08 5.94
N PHE A 53 -14.83 4.34 4.64
CA PHE A 53 -15.94 3.85 3.83
C PHE A 53 -15.89 2.33 3.68
N ALA A 54 -14.73 1.76 3.36
CA ALA A 54 -14.54 0.33 3.20
C ALA A 54 -14.93 -0.47 4.46
N ILE A 55 -14.46 -0.03 5.63
CA ILE A 55 -14.75 -0.69 6.90
C ILE A 55 -16.22 -0.52 7.29
N ALA A 56 -16.82 0.64 7.05
CA ALA A 56 -18.25 0.86 7.29
C ALA A 56 -19.12 -0.03 6.40
N ALA A 57 -18.78 -0.16 5.11
CA ALA A 57 -19.51 -1.00 4.16
C ALA A 57 -19.46 -2.47 4.60
N ALA A 58 -18.27 -2.97 4.96
CA ALA A 58 -18.10 -4.33 5.44
C ALA A 58 -18.80 -4.57 6.78
N SER A 59 -18.74 -3.62 7.71
CA SER A 59 -19.43 -3.71 9.00
C SER A 59 -20.95 -3.72 8.85
N LEU A 60 -21.52 -2.93 7.94
CA LEU A 60 -22.95 -3.00 7.66
C LEU A 60 -23.31 -4.32 6.98
N LYS A 61 -22.52 -4.76 6.00
CA LYS A 61 -22.77 -6.01 5.27
C LYS A 61 -22.95 -7.20 6.20
N VAL A 62 -22.17 -7.28 7.27
CA VAL A 62 -22.27 -8.42 8.19
C VAL A 62 -23.53 -8.44 9.05
N THR A 63 -24.31 -7.36 9.06
CA THR A 63 -25.57 -7.26 9.84
C THR A 63 -26.79 -7.82 9.11
N ARG A 64 -26.65 -8.23 7.84
CA ARG A 64 -27.71 -8.81 7.01
C ARG A 64 -27.25 -10.09 6.33
N SER A 65 -28.20 -11.02 6.17
CA SER A 65 -28.00 -12.27 5.43
C SER A 65 -27.88 -12.04 3.93
N GLY A 66 -27.14 -12.89 3.24
CA GLY A 66 -27.04 -12.87 1.78
C GLY A 66 -26.03 -11.85 1.26
N LEU A 67 -26.21 -11.33 0.04
CA LEU A 67 -25.27 -10.42 -0.63
C LEU A 67 -25.87 -9.02 -0.90
N GLU A 68 -26.98 -8.69 -0.25
CA GLU A 68 -27.61 -7.37 -0.36
C GLU A 68 -26.71 -6.28 0.26
N MET A 69 -26.58 -5.15 -0.44
CA MET A 69 -25.72 -4.03 -0.03
C MET A 69 -26.53 -2.84 0.47
N PHE A 70 -25.93 -2.09 1.39
CA PHE A 70 -26.52 -0.86 1.94
C PHE A 70 -26.34 0.32 0.98
N PRO A 71 -27.27 1.28 0.95
CA PRO A 71 -27.12 2.51 0.20
C PRO A 71 -25.86 3.29 0.59
N VAL A 72 -25.20 3.93 -0.38
CA VAL A 72 -23.98 4.72 -0.17
C VAL A 72 -24.14 5.76 0.94
N ARG A 73 -25.33 6.37 1.05
CA ARG A 73 -25.65 7.35 2.11
C ARG A 73 -25.53 6.75 3.52
N GLU A 74 -26.03 5.53 3.71
CA GLU A 74 -25.96 4.85 5.01
C GLU A 74 -24.54 4.42 5.34
N ILE A 75 -23.80 3.90 4.34
CA ILE A 75 -22.38 3.56 4.49
C ILE A 75 -21.59 4.79 4.90
N LYS A 76 -21.79 5.93 4.22
CA LYS A 76 -21.17 7.20 4.61
C LYS A 76 -21.56 7.61 6.02
N GLY A 77 -22.84 7.47 6.40
CA GLY A 77 -23.30 7.74 7.77
C GLY A 77 -22.46 7.00 8.83
N LEU A 78 -22.27 5.69 8.65
CA LEU A 78 -21.44 4.90 9.56
C LEU A 78 -19.95 5.28 9.46
N ALA A 79 -19.43 5.55 8.26
CA ALA A 79 -18.02 5.90 8.02
C ALA A 79 -17.55 7.12 8.83
N HIS A 80 -18.42 8.11 9.08
CA HIS A 80 -18.09 9.28 9.90
C HIS A 80 -17.81 8.90 11.37
N THR A 81 -18.41 7.81 11.86
CA THR A 81 -18.24 7.34 13.25
C THR A 81 -17.02 6.43 13.44
N VAL A 82 -16.40 5.98 12.35
CA VAL A 82 -15.24 5.08 12.39
C VAL A 82 -14.07 5.80 13.06
N ARG A 83 -13.57 5.25 14.16
CA ARG A 83 -12.35 5.75 14.80
C ARG A 83 -11.14 5.34 13.96
N VAL A 84 -10.21 6.28 13.77
CA VAL A 84 -8.94 6.01 13.10
C VAL A 84 -7.77 6.55 13.91
N GLU A 85 -6.63 5.89 13.79
CA GLU A 85 -5.34 6.36 14.28
C GLU A 85 -4.41 6.54 13.08
N ARG A 86 -3.81 7.73 12.97
CA ARG A 86 -2.80 8.04 11.96
C ARG A 86 -1.42 7.85 12.57
N MET A 87 -0.58 7.11 11.87
CA MET A 87 0.81 6.91 12.23
C MET A 87 1.67 7.24 11.00
N GLN A 88 2.89 7.67 11.25
CA GLN A 88 3.89 7.82 10.21
C GLN A 88 5.03 6.86 10.48
N PHE A 89 5.45 6.14 9.46
CA PHE A 89 6.63 5.30 9.55
C PHE A 89 7.86 6.20 9.72
N ARG A 90 8.52 6.14 10.89
CA ARG A 90 9.81 6.78 11.12
C ARG A 90 10.92 5.78 10.81
N ASP A 91 11.95 6.23 10.11
CA ASP A 91 13.19 5.47 9.88
C ASP A 91 12.97 4.11 9.20
N ASN A 92 12.49 4.13 7.95
CA ASN A 92 12.51 2.94 7.12
C ASN A 92 13.97 2.51 6.87
N GLN A 93 14.47 1.59 7.71
CA GLN A 93 15.83 1.08 7.61
C GLN A 93 16.10 0.51 6.22
N PHE A 94 15.12 -0.07 5.53
CA PHE A 94 15.28 -0.55 4.17
C PHE A 94 15.44 0.57 3.14
N VAL A 95 14.81 1.73 3.35
CA VAL A 95 15.02 2.93 2.52
C VAL A 95 16.41 3.50 2.80
N LYS A 96 16.80 3.67 4.07
CA LYS A 96 18.16 4.13 4.44
C LYS A 96 19.25 3.17 3.93
N ILE A 97 19.02 1.87 4.04
CA ILE A 97 19.90 0.82 3.52
C ILE A 97 19.95 0.91 1.99
N ARG A 98 18.82 1.11 1.30
CA ARG A 98 18.79 1.34 -0.15
C ARG A 98 19.52 2.62 -0.55
N GLU A 99 19.36 3.72 0.17
CA GLU A 99 20.08 4.97 -0.04
C GLU A 99 21.58 4.78 0.18
N MET A 100 21.99 4.05 1.23
CA MET A 100 23.37 3.65 1.45
C MET A 100 23.92 2.76 0.32
N PHE A 101 23.12 1.84 -0.22
CA PHE A 101 23.50 1.04 -1.38
C PHE A 101 23.41 1.79 -2.72
N GLN A 102 22.71 2.93 -2.75
CA GLN A 102 22.62 3.84 -3.89
C GLN A 102 23.63 5.00 -3.80
N LEU A 103 24.52 5.00 -2.80
CA LEU A 103 25.62 5.97 -2.73
C LEU A 103 26.29 6.07 -4.11
N PRO A 104 26.39 7.27 -4.69
CA PRO A 104 27.16 7.46 -5.91
C PRO A 104 28.55 6.90 -5.65
N GLU A 105 28.98 5.98 -6.51
CA GLU A 105 30.28 5.30 -6.39
C GLU A 105 31.48 6.25 -6.32
N GLU A 106 31.27 7.55 -6.50
CA GLU A 106 32.28 8.43 -7.04
C GLU A 106 33.26 9.02 -6.02
N HIS A 107 32.97 9.09 -4.71
CA HIS A 107 33.83 9.93 -3.85
C HIS A 107 34.47 9.30 -2.61
N LEU A 108 33.91 8.27 -1.96
CA LEU A 108 34.53 7.73 -0.72
C LEU A 108 35.16 6.33 -0.89
N LEU A 109 34.66 5.51 -1.81
CA LEU A 109 35.16 4.15 -2.05
C LEU A 109 35.93 4.02 -3.37
N SER A 110 35.75 4.94 -4.32
CA SER A 110 36.48 4.98 -5.60
C SER A 110 37.98 5.23 -5.44
N ALA A 111 38.39 5.93 -4.39
CA ALA A 111 39.79 6.22 -4.09
C ALA A 111 40.50 5.07 -3.37
N ASN A 112 39.77 4.08 -2.85
CA ASN A 112 40.35 2.98 -2.09
C ASN A 112 40.99 1.92 -3.05
N PRO A 113 42.30 1.64 -2.95
CA PRO A 113 42.98 0.67 -3.80
C PRO A 113 42.36 -0.72 -3.80
N LEU A 114 41.84 -1.17 -2.65
CA LEU A 114 41.20 -2.49 -2.51
C LEU A 114 39.88 -2.56 -3.28
N VAL A 115 39.09 -1.48 -3.28
CA VAL A 115 37.82 -1.41 -4.02
C VAL A 115 38.08 -1.44 -5.52
N LYS A 116 39.15 -0.79 -6.01
CA LYS A 116 39.58 -0.86 -7.41
C LYS A 116 39.96 -2.27 -7.86
N GLU A 117 40.77 -2.97 -7.07
CA GLU A 117 41.20 -4.34 -7.40
C GLU A 117 40.03 -5.33 -7.32
N THR A 118 39.13 -5.16 -6.35
CA THR A 118 37.93 -6.00 -6.22
C THR A 118 36.99 -5.81 -7.42
N ARG A 119 36.82 -4.58 -7.92
CA ARG A 119 36.05 -4.31 -9.15
C ARG A 119 36.68 -4.90 -10.40
N LYS A 120 38.01 -4.84 -10.55
CA LYS A 120 38.72 -5.49 -11.67
C LYS A 120 38.51 -7.01 -11.66
N LEU A 121 38.59 -7.61 -10.47
CA LEU A 121 38.37 -9.05 -10.30
C LEU A 121 36.91 -9.42 -10.59
N ALA A 122 35.96 -8.65 -10.05
CA ALA A 122 34.54 -8.84 -10.28
C ALA A 122 34.17 -8.70 -11.77
N ALA A 123 34.75 -7.74 -12.50
CA ALA A 123 34.53 -7.58 -13.94
C ALA A 123 35.09 -8.74 -14.79
N LYS A 124 36.08 -9.49 -14.29
CA LYS A 124 36.60 -10.70 -14.94
C LYS A 124 35.74 -11.94 -14.66
N ILE A 125 35.08 -12.01 -13.51
CA ILE A 125 34.35 -13.19 -13.04
C ILE A 125 32.84 -13.08 -13.35
N LEU A 126 32.26 -11.88 -13.24
CA LEU A 126 30.84 -11.68 -13.40
C LEU A 126 30.44 -11.74 -14.89
N PRO A 127 29.34 -12.42 -15.23
CA PRO A 127 28.83 -12.44 -16.59
C PRO A 127 28.45 -11.01 -17.01
N LYS A 128 28.92 -10.59 -18.20
CA LYS A 128 28.54 -9.30 -18.77
C LYS A 128 27.01 -9.26 -18.91
N ARG A 129 26.34 -8.42 -18.12
CA ARG A 129 24.90 -8.16 -18.28
C ARG A 129 24.66 -7.62 -19.70
N LYS A 130 23.96 -8.39 -20.54
CA LYS A 130 23.37 -7.86 -21.77
C LYS A 130 22.25 -6.91 -21.36
N THR A 131 22.50 -5.62 -21.44
CA THR A 131 21.46 -4.60 -21.24
C THR A 131 20.57 -4.60 -22.47
N GLU A 132 19.51 -5.42 -22.49
CA GLU A 132 18.44 -5.27 -23.48
C GLU A 132 17.65 -4.00 -23.19
N ARG A 133 18.00 -2.91 -23.87
CA ARG A 133 17.15 -1.72 -23.92
C ARG A 133 15.96 -2.02 -24.82
N ARG A 134 14.86 -2.55 -24.26
CA ARG A 134 13.56 -2.50 -24.94
C ARG A 134 13.13 -1.03 -25.05
N LYS A 135 13.21 -0.47 -26.27
CA LYS A 135 12.55 0.80 -26.61
C LYS A 135 11.04 0.56 -26.47
N ILE A 136 10.44 1.07 -25.39
CA ILE A 136 8.99 1.14 -25.27
C ILE A 136 8.51 2.13 -26.35
N LYS A 137 7.85 1.61 -27.39
CA LYS A 137 7.22 2.46 -28.40
C LYS A 137 6.08 3.22 -27.73
N LYS A 138 6.12 4.55 -27.85
CA LYS A 138 5.08 5.48 -27.39
C LYS A 138 3.92 5.42 -28.40
N SER A 139 3.02 4.45 -28.25
CA SER A 139 1.73 4.44 -28.95
C SER A 139 0.79 3.50 -28.22
N LEU A 140 -0.16 4.08 -27.47
CA LEU A 140 -1.48 3.57 -27.09
C LEU A 140 -2.03 4.50 -26.00
N VAL A 141 -2.30 5.74 -26.42
CA VAL A 141 -3.34 6.60 -25.84
C VAL A 141 -4.14 7.07 -27.04
N GLU A 142 -5.10 6.25 -27.44
CA GLU A 142 -6.38 6.67 -28.01
C GLU A 142 -7.45 6.16 -27.06
#